data_AF-A0A2N5DSK0-F1
#
_entry.id   AF-A0A2N5DSK0-F1
#
_cell.length_a   1.000
_cell.length_b   1.000
_cell.length_c   1.000
_cell.angle_alpha   90.00
_cell.angle_beta   90.00
_cell.angle_gamma   90.00
#
_symmetry.space_group_name_H-M   'P 1'
#
loop_
_entity.id
_entity.type
_entity.pdbx_description
1 polymer ?
#
loop_
_entity_poly.entity_id
_entity_poly.type
_entity_poly.pdbx_seq_one_letter_code
_entity_poly.pdbx_strand_id
1 'polypeptide(L)'
;GAIGARTTESQVHRELASGLSCPVGFKNGTDGTIKVAIDAINAAGAPHCFLSVTKWGHSAIVNTSGNADCHIILRGGKEPNYSAAHVSEVKAGLEKAGLPPRIMIDFSHANSSKQFKKQL
;
A
#
# COMPACT_ATOMS: atom_id res chain seq x y z
N GLY A 1 7.27 -6.67 -0.30
CA GLY A 1 7.14 -5.98 -1.60
C GLY A 1 6.41 -4.66 -1.44
N ALA A 2 6.14 -3.96 -2.55
CA ALA A 2 5.37 -2.72 -2.52
C ALA A 2 4.37 -2.66 -3.68
N ILE A 3 3.18 -2.14 -3.41
CA ILE A 3 2.19 -1.78 -4.43
C ILE A 3 2.23 -0.28 -4.64
N GLY A 4 2.41 0.14 -5.91
CA GLY A 4 2.65 1.53 -6.26
C GLY A 4 1.39 2.39 -6.22
N ALA A 5 1.57 3.71 -6.14
CA ALA A 5 0.48 4.69 -6.02
C ALA A 5 -0.59 4.61 -7.13
N ARG A 6 -0.25 4.09 -8.32
CA ARG A 6 -1.17 3.93 -9.46
C ARG A 6 -1.92 2.61 -9.46
N THR A 7 -1.48 1.64 -8.65
CA THR A 7 -2.04 0.29 -8.60
C THR A 7 -2.58 -0.07 -7.21
N THR A 8 -2.37 0.77 -6.19
CA THR A 8 -2.97 0.62 -4.85
C THR A 8 -4.50 0.48 -4.89
N GLU A 9 -5.17 1.17 -5.81
CA GLU A 9 -6.63 1.09 -5.97
C GLU A 9 -7.08 -0.11 -6.84
N SER A 10 -6.15 -0.73 -7.57
CA SER A 10 -6.46 -1.87 -8.43
C SER A 10 -6.81 -3.10 -7.60
N GLN A 11 -8.03 -3.60 -7.78
CA GLN A 11 -8.51 -4.80 -7.09
C GLN A 11 -7.57 -6.00 -7.29
N VAL A 12 -7.16 -6.28 -8.53
CA VAL A 12 -6.26 -7.40 -8.83
C VAL A 12 -4.92 -7.29 -8.09
N HIS A 13 -4.41 -6.07 -7.86
CA HIS A 13 -3.17 -5.89 -7.10
C HIS A 13 -3.36 -6.09 -5.59
N ARG A 14 -4.55 -5.79 -5.05
CA ARG A 14 -4.91 -6.09 -3.65
C ARG A 14 -5.05 -7.60 -3.44
N GLU A 15 -5.70 -8.28 -4.38
CA GLU A 15 -5.83 -9.74 -4.41
C GLU A 15 -4.45 -10.40 -4.52
N LEU A 16 -3.59 -9.93 -5.42
CA LEU A 16 -2.21 -10.39 -5.52
C LEU A 16 -1.46 -10.21 -4.19
N ALA A 17 -1.54 -9.03 -3.59
CA ALA A 17 -0.86 -8.73 -2.32
C ALA A 17 -1.31 -9.64 -1.17
N SER A 18 -2.59 -10.04 -1.17
CA SER A 18 -3.15 -11.00 -0.19
C SER A 18 -2.51 -12.39 -0.25
N GLY A 19 -1.90 -12.75 -1.38
CA GLY A 19 -1.23 -14.04 -1.59
C GLY A 19 0.30 -13.98 -1.53
N LEU A 20 0.90 -12.80 -1.34
CA LEU A 20 2.35 -12.66 -1.28
C LEU A 20 2.90 -13.14 0.07
N SER A 21 3.90 -14.02 0.03
CA SER A 21 4.57 -14.58 1.22
C SER A 21 5.49 -13.59 1.94
N CYS A 22 5.41 -12.29 1.64
CA CYS A 22 6.23 -11.25 2.27
C CYS A 22 5.36 -10.06 2.70
N PRO A 23 5.83 -9.25 3.66
CA PRO A 23 5.16 -7.99 4.02
C PRO A 23 4.99 -7.07 2.80
N VAL A 24 3.88 -6.36 2.71
CA VAL A 24 3.56 -5.50 1.55
C VAL A 24 3.23 -4.07 1.99
N GLY A 25 3.94 -3.10 1.42
CA GLY A 25 3.63 -1.68 1.60
C GLY A 25 2.75 -1.14 0.48
N PHE A 26 1.63 -0.51 0.81
CA PHE A 26 0.76 0.18 -0.14
C PHE A 26 1.06 1.68 -0.14
N LYS A 27 1.47 2.23 -1.28
CA LYS A 27 1.68 3.66 -1.44
C LYS A 27 0.34 4.40 -1.46
N ASN A 28 0.25 5.58 -0.82
CA ASN A 28 -0.89 6.47 -0.99
C ASN A 28 -1.07 6.90 -2.46
N GLY A 29 -2.27 7.37 -2.80
CA GLY A 29 -2.62 7.81 -4.16
C GLY A 29 -1.71 8.93 -4.67
N THR A 30 -1.60 9.08 -5.99
CA THR A 30 -0.67 10.07 -6.60
C THR A 30 -1.01 11.52 -6.25
N ASP A 31 -2.26 11.79 -5.88
CA ASP A 31 -2.77 13.07 -5.42
C ASP A 31 -2.60 13.29 -3.90
N GLY A 32 -2.20 12.27 -3.15
CA GLY A 32 -2.07 12.28 -1.69
C GLY A 32 -3.13 11.46 -0.96
N THR A 33 -4.11 10.89 -1.67
CA THR A 33 -5.24 10.19 -1.03
C THR A 33 -4.75 9.00 -0.20
N ILE A 34 -4.96 9.07 1.11
CA ILE A 34 -4.58 8.03 2.08
C ILE A 34 -5.58 6.87 2.09
N LYS A 35 -6.88 7.18 1.92
CA LYS A 35 -7.97 6.22 2.00
C LYS A 35 -7.76 5.00 1.10
N VAL A 36 -7.28 5.20 -0.14
CA VAL A 36 -7.06 4.11 -1.09
C VAL A 36 -6.04 3.08 -0.58
N ALA A 37 -5.04 3.51 0.19
CA ALA A 37 -4.05 2.61 0.77
C ALA A 37 -4.57 1.91 2.03
N ILE A 38 -5.37 2.59 2.87
CA ILE A 38 -6.07 1.97 4.00
C ILE A 38 -7.02 0.87 3.52
N ASP A 39 -7.84 1.18 2.51
CA ASP A 39 -8.75 0.21 1.90
C ASP A 39 -7.98 -0.98 1.30
N ALA A 40 -6.82 -0.73 0.69
CA ALA A 40 -5.98 -1.76 0.12
C ALA A 40 -5.35 -2.69 1.18
N ILE A 41 -4.93 -2.15 2.33
CA ILE A 41 -4.43 -2.94 3.46
C ILE A 41 -5.53 -3.86 4.01
N ASN A 42 -6.74 -3.31 4.20
CA ASN A 42 -7.90 -4.10 4.63
C ASN A 42 -8.24 -5.21 3.63
N ALA A 43 -8.28 -4.87 2.33
CA ALA A 43 -8.56 -5.85 1.29
C ALA A 43 -7.49 -6.95 1.25
N ALA A 44 -6.21 -6.60 1.26
CA ALA A 44 -5.11 -7.56 1.22
C ALA A 44 -5.05 -8.45 2.47
N GLY A 45 -5.57 -7.98 3.61
CA GLY A 45 -5.69 -8.78 4.84
C GLY A 45 -6.70 -9.93 4.76
N ALA A 46 -7.60 -9.94 3.78
CA ALA A 46 -8.62 -10.97 3.61
C ALA A 46 -8.26 -12.02 2.54
N PRO A 47 -8.83 -13.23 2.60
CA PRO A 47 -8.77 -14.23 1.52
C PRO A 47 -9.37 -13.70 0.20
N HIS A 48 -8.73 -14.03 -0.92
CA HIS A 48 -9.20 -13.71 -2.28
C HIS A 48 -8.95 -14.84 -3.26
N CYS A 49 -9.65 -14.80 -4.40
CA CYS A 49 -9.39 -15.64 -5.57
C CYS A 49 -9.06 -14.78 -6.78
N PHE A 50 -7.93 -15.04 -7.45
CA PHE A 50 -7.56 -14.33 -8.68
C PHE A 50 -6.89 -15.25 -9.71
N LEU A 51 -6.91 -14.84 -10.98
CA LEU A 51 -6.29 -15.60 -12.08
C LEU A 51 -4.77 -15.36 -12.10
N SER A 52 -4.01 -16.44 -12.21
CA SER A 52 -2.56 -16.41 -12.35
C SER A 52 -2.06 -17.62 -13.13
N VAL A 53 -0.77 -17.95 -13.00
CA VAL A 53 -0.15 -19.12 -13.60
C VAL A 53 0.41 -20.04 -12.52
N THR A 54 0.36 -21.35 -12.76
CA THR A 54 1.09 -22.34 -11.97
C THR A 54 2.60 -22.19 -12.19
N LYS A 55 3.40 -22.87 -11.37
CA LYS A 55 4.87 -22.93 -11.56
C LYS A 55 5.30 -23.51 -12.91
N TRP A 56 4.40 -24.22 -13.61
CA TRP A 56 4.63 -24.81 -14.92
C TRP A 56 4.08 -23.96 -16.08
N GLY A 57 3.58 -22.76 -15.80
CA GLY A 57 3.10 -21.82 -16.83
C GLY A 57 1.66 -22.03 -17.29
N HIS A 58 0.94 -23.02 -16.77
CA HIS A 58 -0.50 -23.18 -17.05
C HIS A 58 -1.34 -22.17 -16.28
N SER A 59 -2.40 -21.64 -16.90
CA SER A 59 -3.37 -20.78 -16.23
C SER A 59 -4.02 -21.50 -15.04
N ALA A 60 -4.21 -20.77 -13.94
CA ALA A 60 -4.83 -21.28 -12.73
C ALA A 60 -5.58 -20.17 -11.98
N ILE A 61 -6.52 -20.60 -11.12
CA ILE A 61 -7.10 -19.74 -10.09
C ILE A 61 -6.27 -19.95 -8.82
N VAL A 62 -5.78 -18.85 -8.25
CA VAL A 62 -5.07 -18.84 -6.96
C VAL A 62 -6.05 -18.40 -5.89
N ASN A 63 -6.17 -19.19 -4.83
CA ASN A 63 -6.90 -18.82 -3.62
C ASN A 63 -5.89 -18.45 -2.52
N THR A 64 -6.07 -17.31 -1.88
CA THR A 64 -5.16 -16.78 -0.85
C THR A 64 -5.79 -16.83 0.53
N SER A 65 -4.98 -16.78 1.57
CA SER A 65 -5.43 -16.70 2.97
C SER A 65 -5.53 -15.26 3.50
N GLY A 66 -5.12 -14.27 2.72
CA GLY A 66 -4.86 -12.91 3.22
C GLY A 66 -3.42 -12.71 3.69
N ASN A 67 -3.03 -11.44 3.79
CA ASN A 67 -1.71 -10.99 4.22
C ASN A 67 -1.84 -10.01 5.38
N ALA A 68 -1.53 -10.47 6.59
CA ALA A 68 -1.60 -9.67 7.82
C ALA A 68 -0.44 -8.66 7.97
N ASP A 69 0.58 -8.74 7.11
CA ASP A 69 1.80 -7.92 7.16
C ASP A 69 1.79 -6.79 6.13
N CYS A 70 0.62 -6.16 5.96
CA CYS A 70 0.46 -4.98 5.16
C CYS A 70 0.65 -3.68 5.97
N HIS A 71 1.20 -2.65 5.33
CA HIS A 71 1.43 -1.33 5.92
C HIS A 71 1.28 -0.22 4.87
N ILE A 72 1.16 1.04 5.30
CA ILE A 72 1.06 2.18 4.40
C ILE A 72 2.43 2.81 4.13
N ILE A 73 2.64 3.30 2.91
CA ILE A 73 3.80 4.10 2.52
C ILE A 73 3.36 5.52 2.14
N LEU A 74 3.80 6.52 2.91
CA LEU A 74 3.59 7.93 2.65
C LEU A 74 4.62 8.45 1.67
N ARG A 75 4.17 8.89 0.49
CA ARG A 75 5.05 9.25 -0.64
C ARG A 75 4.75 10.61 -1.28
N GLY A 76 4.00 11.43 -0.57
CA GLY A 76 3.50 12.74 -0.98
C GLY A 76 2.30 12.66 -1.92
N GLY A 77 1.82 13.81 -2.34
CA GLY A 77 0.70 13.99 -3.26
C GLY A 77 0.83 15.31 -3.99
N LYS A 78 -0.22 16.14 -3.93
CA LYS A 78 -0.12 17.56 -4.29
C LYS A 78 0.92 18.30 -3.43
N GLU A 79 0.98 17.94 -2.15
CA GLU A 79 1.98 18.40 -1.19
C GLU A 79 2.72 17.20 -0.54
N PRO A 80 3.92 17.42 0.03
CA PRO A 80 4.58 16.40 0.85
C PRO A 80 3.76 16.01 2.09
N ASN A 81 3.76 14.73 2.45
CA ASN A 81 2.96 14.18 3.55
C ASN A 81 3.81 13.44 4.62
N TYR A 82 5.04 13.90 4.86
CA TYR A 82 5.96 13.29 5.82
C TYR A 82 6.03 13.99 7.20
N SER A 83 5.35 15.12 7.37
CA SER A 83 5.43 15.88 8.64
C SER A 83 4.73 15.14 9.79
N ALA A 84 5.08 15.47 11.03
CA ALA A 84 4.47 14.88 12.21
C ALA A 84 2.94 14.99 12.22
N ALA A 85 2.38 16.10 11.72
CA ALA A 85 0.95 16.28 11.58
C ALA A 85 0.33 15.26 10.60
N HIS A 86 0.92 15.09 9.42
CA HIS A 86 0.46 14.08 8.45
C HIS A 86 0.56 12.66 9.01
N VAL A 87 1.66 12.33 9.70
CA VAL A 87 1.83 11.00 10.32
C VAL A 87 0.77 10.77 11.40
N SER A 88 0.46 11.78 12.21
CA SER A 88 -0.59 11.71 13.23
C SER A 88 -1.97 11.49 12.62
N GLU A 89 -2.30 12.18 11.53
CA GLU A 89 -3.57 12.02 10.81
C GLU A 89 -3.70 10.61 10.23
N VAL A 90 -2.66 10.11 9.57
CA VAL A 90 -2.63 8.76 9.00
C VAL A 90 -2.74 7.70 10.09
N LYS A 91 -2.05 7.89 11.22
CA LYS A 91 -2.15 7.01 12.39
C LYS A 91 -3.60 6.93 12.88
N ALA A 92 -4.27 8.06 13.08
CA ALA A 92 -5.67 8.08 13.50
C ALA A 92 -6.59 7.41 12.47
N GLY A 93 -6.31 7.59 11.17
CA GLY A 93 -7.04 6.91 10.09
C GLY A 93 -6.90 5.38 10.13
N LEU A 94 -5.69 4.87 10.37
CA LEU A 94 -5.43 3.43 10.52
C LEU A 94 -6.13 2.86 11.76
N GLU A 95 -6.02 3.53 12.90
CA GLU A 95 -6.66 3.12 14.15
C GLU A 95 -8.20 3.09 14.01
N LYS A 96 -8.79 4.11 13.36
CA LYS A 96 -10.22 4.15 13.05
C LYS A 96 -10.66 3.00 12.14
N ALA A 97 -9.77 2.52 11.27
CA ALA A 97 -10.01 1.38 10.39
C ALA A 97 -9.73 0.01 11.07
N GLY A 98 -9.35 -0.01 12.34
CA GLY A 98 -9.00 -1.24 13.07
C GLY A 98 -7.65 -1.84 12.65
N LEU A 99 -6.78 -1.04 12.00
CA LEU A 99 -5.49 -1.48 11.48
C LEU A 99 -4.34 -1.04 12.39
N PRO A 100 -3.27 -1.86 12.50
CA PRO A 100 -2.08 -1.46 13.23
C PRO A 100 -1.41 -0.25 12.54
N PRO A 101 -1.01 0.80 13.28
CA PRO A 101 -0.48 2.04 12.72
C PRO A 101 0.99 1.90 12.25
N ARG A 102 1.24 0.96 11.34
CA ARG A 102 2.54 0.71 10.71
C ARG A 102 2.66 1.62 9.48
N ILE A 103 3.54 2.62 9.58
CA ILE A 103 3.71 3.67 8.57
C ILE A 103 5.18 3.70 8.13
N MET A 104 5.41 3.68 6.82
CA MET A 104 6.69 3.94 6.20
C MET A 104 6.63 5.29 5.47
N ILE A 105 7.73 6.06 5.50
CA ILE A 105 7.85 7.34 4.79
C ILE A 105 8.83 7.16 3.62
N ASP A 106 8.37 7.45 2.41
CA ASP A 106 9.20 7.55 1.20
C ASP A 106 9.74 8.98 1.11
N PHE A 107 11.06 9.12 1.27
CA PHE A 107 11.75 10.42 1.27
C PHE A 107 11.81 11.03 -0.14
N SER A 108 11.53 10.25 -1.18
CA SER A 108 11.66 10.64 -2.58
C SER A 108 10.32 11.09 -3.17
N HIS A 109 10.21 11.05 -4.49
CA HIS A 109 8.97 11.28 -5.22
C HIS A 109 8.28 12.60 -4.90
N ALA A 110 6.99 12.60 -4.54
CA ALA A 110 6.25 13.83 -4.28
C ALA A 110 6.67 14.46 -2.94
N ASN A 111 7.17 13.66 -2.00
CA ASN A 111 7.75 14.18 -0.75
C ASN A 111 9.00 15.03 -1.00
N SER A 112 9.83 14.66 -1.97
CA SER A 112 11.00 15.48 -2.38
C SER A 112 10.68 16.51 -3.47
N SER A 113 9.42 16.71 -3.84
CA SER A 113 9.04 17.49 -5.04
C SER A 113 9.76 17.05 -6.32
N LYS A 114 10.12 15.76 -6.41
CA LYS A 114 10.99 15.15 -7.44
C LYS A 114 12.40 15.75 -7.52
N GLN A 115 12.89 16.36 -6.45
CA GLN A 115 14.23 16.92 -6.34
C GLN A 115 15.08 16.03 -5.45
N PHE A 116 16.06 15.32 -6.03
CA PHE A 116 16.84 14.32 -5.27
C PHE A 116 17.58 14.90 -4.06
N LYS A 117 17.95 16.18 -4.10
CA LYS A 117 18.62 16.90 -3.00
C LYS A 117 17.73 17.10 -1.77
N LYS A 118 16.40 17.03 -1.91
CA LYS A 118 15.43 17.18 -0.81
C LYS A 118 15.14 15.86 -0.06
N GLN A 119 15.93 14.81 -0.30
CA GLN A 119 15.82 13.54 0.42
C GLN A 119 16.63 13.52 1.73
N LEU A 120 17.45 14.55 1.96
CA LEU A 120 18.24 14.80 3.17
C LEU A 120 17.69 16.04 3.87
#